data_AF-A0A1G6VK51-F1
#
_entry.id   AF-A0A1G6VK51-F1
#
_cell.length_a   1.000
_cell.length_b   1.000
_cell.length_c   1.000
_cell.angle_alpha   90.00
_cell.angle_beta   90.00
_cell.angle_gamma   90.00
#
_symmetry.space_group_name_H-M   'P 1'
#
loop_
_entity.id
_entity.type
_entity.pdbx_description
1 polymer ?
#
loop_
_entity_poly.entity_id
_entity_poly.type
_entity_poly.pdbx_seq_one_letter_code
_entity_poly.pdbx_strand_id
1 'polypeptide(L)'
;MSLLLSHLIFLLLLPLLILGWGNRHGTVPSTALRFLLVVVLVWGYLVVARVHLLEAQVAAARSAGALQAIHDGDGAKNAFAAVLGWVPGVFAATLAWGASRMLRSWIRHRDR
;
A
#
# COMPACT_ATOMS: atom_id res chain seq x y z
N MET A 1 -16.15 10.59 8.11
CA MET A 1 -15.26 9.45 8.43
C MET A 1 -14.17 9.45 7.37
N SER A 2 -12.95 9.79 7.78
CA SER A 2 -11.94 10.45 6.95
C SER A 2 -11.37 9.56 5.85
N LEU A 3 -11.01 10.15 4.70
CA LEU A 3 -10.16 9.52 3.67
C LEU A 3 -8.97 8.77 4.29
N LEU A 4 -8.40 9.32 5.36
CA LEU A 4 -7.33 8.71 6.13
C LEU A 4 -7.65 7.29 6.64
N LEU A 5 -8.88 7.06 7.08
CA LEU A 5 -9.33 5.74 7.55
C LEU A 5 -9.44 4.74 6.39
N SER A 6 -9.95 5.16 5.22
CA SER A 6 -10.03 4.28 4.05
C SER A 6 -8.63 3.91 3.51
N HIS A 7 -7.67 4.84 3.57
CA HIS A 7 -6.27 4.57 3.23
C HIS A 7 -5.63 3.56 4.20
N LEU A 8 -5.86 3.72 5.51
CA LEU A 8 -5.39 2.78 6.53
C LEU A 8 -5.97 1.38 6.35
N ILE A 9 -7.26 1.28 6.07
CA ILE A 9 -7.92 0.00 5.80
C ILE A 9 -7.29 -0.68 4.57
N PHE A 10 -7.11 0.04 3.46
CA PHE A 10 -6.50 -0.53 2.26
C PHE A 10 -5.05 -0.97 2.49
N LEU A 11 -4.26 -0.16 3.20
CA LEU A 11 -2.84 -0.43 3.45
C LEU A 11 -2.59 -1.55 4.46
N LEU A 12 -3.52 -1.80 5.39
CA LEU A 12 -3.33 -2.77 6.47
C LEU A 12 -4.13 -4.06 6.27
N LEU A 13 -5.42 -3.96 5.91
CA LEU A 13 -6.29 -5.13 5.81
C LEU A 13 -6.07 -5.91 4.52
N LEU A 14 -5.84 -5.22 3.39
CA LEU A 14 -5.68 -5.88 2.09
C LEU A 14 -4.48 -6.85 2.08
N PRO A 15 -3.27 -6.47 2.57
CA PRO A 15 -2.14 -7.38 2.69
C PRO A 15 -2.44 -8.60 3.57
N LEU A 16 -3.12 -8.37 4.71
CA LEU A 16 -3.49 -9.43 5.65
C LEU A 16 -4.49 -10.42 5.05
N LEU A 17 -5.46 -9.94 4.27
CA LEU A 17 -6.43 -10.80 3.58
C LEU A 17 -5.74 -11.66 2.52
N ILE A 18 -4.92 -11.04 1.66
CA ILE A 18 -4.24 -11.74 0.55
C ILE A 18 -3.24 -12.78 1.07
N LEU A 19 -2.40 -12.42 2.05
CA LEU A 19 -1.34 -13.29 2.55
C LEU A 19 -1.79 -14.20 3.71
N GLY A 20 -2.75 -13.75 4.52
CA GLY A 20 -3.28 -14.52 5.65
C GLY A 20 -4.19 -15.64 5.19
N TRP A 21 -5.17 -15.32 4.34
CA TRP A 21 -6.11 -16.33 3.84
C TRP A 21 -5.48 -17.19 2.75
N GLY A 22 -4.76 -16.58 1.80
CA GLY A 22 -4.18 -17.30 0.68
C GLY A 22 -3.17 -18.37 1.11
N ASN A 23 -2.27 -18.05 2.05
CA ASN A 23 -1.14 -18.94 2.38
C ASN A 23 -1.51 -20.16 3.22
N ARG A 24 -2.81 -20.42 3.47
CA ARG A 24 -3.26 -21.62 4.18
C ARG A 24 -3.02 -22.92 3.38
N HIS A 25 -2.92 -22.83 2.05
CA HIS A 25 -2.73 -23.99 1.14
C HIS A 25 -1.73 -23.70 0.00
N GLY A 26 -0.85 -22.70 0.16
CA GLY A 26 0.00 -22.21 -0.92
C GLY A 26 1.37 -22.88 -1.00
N THR A 27 1.81 -23.21 -2.21
CA THR A 27 3.22 -23.53 -2.52
C THR A 27 4.10 -22.26 -2.44
N VAL A 28 5.42 -22.43 -2.43
CA VAL A 28 6.37 -21.29 -2.42
C VAL A 28 6.10 -20.32 -3.58
N PRO A 29 5.90 -20.76 -4.84
CA PRO A 29 5.59 -19.85 -5.95
C PRO A 29 4.28 -19.08 -5.75
N SER A 30 3.24 -19.73 -5.24
CA SER A 30 1.95 -19.08 -4.95
C SER A 30 2.08 -18.00 -3.87
N THR A 31 2.90 -18.26 -2.84
CA THR A 31 3.19 -17.28 -1.78
C THR A 31 3.95 -16.07 -2.32
N ALA A 32 4.96 -16.30 -3.17
CA ALA A 32 5.73 -15.25 -3.81
C ALA A 32 4.86 -14.38 -4.73
N LEU A 33 3.98 -14.99 -5.53
CA LEU A 33 3.05 -14.27 -6.40
C LEU A 33 2.10 -13.37 -5.60
N ARG A 34 1.55 -13.88 -4.48
CA ARG A 34 0.69 -13.08 -3.59
C ARG A 34 1.44 -11.95 -2.91
N PHE A 35 2.69 -12.18 -2.52
CA PHE A 35 3.54 -11.14 -1.96
C PHE A 35 3.76 -10.03 -2.99
N LEU A 36 4.15 -10.40 -4.22
CA LEU A 36 4.33 -9.44 -5.31
C LEU A 36 3.04 -8.68 -5.62
N LEU A 37 1.90 -9.37 -5.64
CA LEU A 37 0.58 -8.77 -5.83
C LEU A 37 0.29 -7.71 -4.76
N VAL A 38 0.57 -7.99 -3.49
CA VAL A 38 0.41 -7.00 -2.40
C VAL A 38 1.30 -5.79 -2.62
N VAL A 39 2.59 -6.00 -2.97
CA VAL A 39 3.52 -4.89 -3.23
C VAL A 39 3.01 -4.01 -4.35
N VAL A 40 2.60 -4.60 -5.47
CA VAL A 40 2.09 -3.88 -6.65
C VAL A 40 0.77 -3.17 -6.34
N LEU A 41 -0.13 -3.79 -5.58
CA LEU A 41 -1.41 -3.17 -5.20
C LEU A 41 -1.21 -1.97 -4.27
N VAL A 42 -0.35 -2.09 -3.26
CA VAL A 42 -0.02 -0.98 -2.36
C VAL A 42 0.67 0.14 -3.13
N TRP A 43 1.64 -0.20 -3.99
CA TRP A 43 2.32 0.78 -4.83
C TRP A 43 1.36 1.51 -5.77
N GLY A 44 0.55 0.77 -6.53
CA GLY A 44 -0.44 1.34 -7.44
C GLY A 44 -1.46 2.20 -6.72
N TYR A 45 -1.90 1.78 -5.52
CA TYR A 45 -2.78 2.58 -4.68
C TYR A 45 -2.14 3.92 -4.27
N LEU A 46 -0.87 3.92 -3.86
CA LEU A 46 -0.15 5.15 -3.50
C LEU A 46 0.02 6.10 -4.71
N VAL A 47 0.27 5.55 -5.90
CA VAL A 47 0.33 6.34 -7.14
C VAL A 47 -1.02 6.99 -7.42
N VAL A 48 -2.13 6.24 -7.34
CA VAL A 48 -3.49 6.77 -7.56
C VAL A 48 -3.85 7.81 -6.49
N ALA A 49 -3.56 7.55 -5.22
CA ALA A 49 -3.80 8.50 -4.14
C ALA A 49 -3.01 9.81 -4.35
N ARG A 50 -1.79 9.73 -4.87
CA ARG A 50 -0.99 10.91 -5.23
C ARG A 50 -1.62 11.73 -6.35
N VAL A 51 -2.15 11.08 -7.39
CA VAL A 51 -2.86 11.76 -8.48
C VAL A 51 -4.08 12.50 -7.94
N HIS A 52 -4.92 11.86 -7.12
CA HIS A 52 -6.08 12.52 -6.53
C HIS A 52 -5.70 13.68 -5.60
N LEU A 53 -4.60 13.55 -4.86
CA LEU A 53 -4.11 14.63 -4.02
C LEU A 53 -3.62 15.82 -4.85
N LEU A 54 -3.01 15.56 -6.01
CA LEU A 54 -2.63 16.60 -6.96
C LEU A 54 -3.86 17.31 -7.55
N GLU A 55 -4.86 16.55 -8.01
CA GLU A 55 -6.13 17.09 -8.51
C GLU A 55 -6.80 17.99 -7.47
N ALA A 56 -6.84 17.56 -6.21
CA ALA A 56 -7.39 18.35 -5.11
C ALA A 56 -6.59 19.64 -4.85
N GLN A 57 -5.26 19.60 -4.93
CA GLN A 57 -4.40 20.77 -4.77
C GLN A 57 -4.59 21.78 -5.91
N VAL A 58 -4.69 21.30 -7.15
CA VAL A 58 -4.98 22.12 -8.32
C VAL A 58 -6.37 22.76 -8.21
N ALA A 59 -7.39 22.01 -7.80
CA ALA A 59 -8.73 22.54 -7.60
C ALA A 59 -8.82 23.57 -6.47
N ALA A 60 -7.97 23.44 -5.44
CA ALA A 60 -7.91 24.37 -4.32
C ALA A 60 -7.05 25.63 -4.61
N ALA A 61 -6.27 25.64 -5.69
CA ALA A 61 -5.36 26.73 -6.01
C ALA A 61 -6.16 27.96 -6.46
N ARG A 62 -6.01 29.07 -5.71
CA ARG A 62 -6.76 30.33 -5.94
C ARG A 62 -6.02 31.35 -6.80
N SER A 63 -4.79 31.06 -7.24
CA SER A 63 -3.97 31.98 -8.04
C SER A 63 -3.06 31.26 -9.01
N ALA A 64 -2.70 31.94 -10.11
CA ALA A 64 -1.77 31.41 -11.11
C ALA A 64 -0.39 31.07 -10.51
N GLY A 65 0.10 31.91 -9.59
CA GLY A 65 1.36 31.65 -8.89
C GLY A 65 1.31 30.40 -7.99
N ALA A 66 0.16 30.10 -7.38
CA ALA A 66 -0.01 28.87 -6.61
C ALA A 66 0.00 27.62 -7.52
N LEU A 67 -0.57 27.70 -8.71
CA LEU A 67 -0.53 26.62 -9.70
C LEU A 67 0.90 26.34 -10.18
N GLN A 68 1.67 27.40 -10.43
CA GLN A 68 3.05 27.29 -10.90
C GLN A 68 3.96 26.67 -9.83
N ALA A 69 3.81 27.08 -8.57
CA ALA A 69 4.54 26.48 -7.45
C ALA A 69 4.24 24.98 -7.25
N ILE A 70 3.02 24.54 -7.53
CA ILE A 70 2.64 23.12 -7.52
C ILE A 70 3.39 22.37 -8.63
N HIS A 71 3.32 22.87 -9.87
CA HIS A 71 3.99 22.25 -11.01
C HIS A 71 5.52 22.16 -10.86
N ASP A 72 6.16 23.25 -10.44
CA ASP A 72 7.62 23.32 -10.30
C ASP A 72 8.14 22.40 -9.17
N GLY A 73 7.32 22.20 -8.12
CA GLY A 73 7.69 21.40 -6.96
C GLY A 73 7.34 19.90 -7.05
N ASP A 74 6.58 19.47 -8.05
CA ASP A 74 6.00 18.13 -8.07
C ASP A 74 6.82 17.09 -8.85
N GLY A 75 7.69 17.51 -9.77
CA GLY A 75 8.53 16.59 -10.55
C GLY A 75 9.34 15.63 -9.67
N ALA A 76 10.05 16.16 -8.67
CA ALA A 76 10.85 15.35 -7.74
C ALA A 76 9.98 14.45 -6.83
N LYS A 77 8.84 14.95 -6.34
CA LYS A 77 7.94 14.18 -5.47
C LYS A 77 7.28 13.02 -6.22
N ASN A 78 6.90 13.25 -7.48
CA ASN A 78 6.28 12.23 -8.32
C ASN A 78 7.33 11.19 -8.76
N ALA A 79 8.55 11.62 -9.10
CA ALA A 79 9.66 10.70 -9.37
C ALA A 79 9.98 9.82 -8.14
N PHE A 80 10.02 10.41 -6.94
CA PHE A 80 10.21 9.67 -5.70
C PHE A 80 9.09 8.65 -5.47
N ALA A 81 7.82 9.05 -5.63
CA ALA A 81 6.68 8.15 -5.48
C ALA A 81 6.70 7.00 -6.50
N ALA A 82 7.12 7.26 -7.74
CA ALA A 82 7.24 6.23 -8.76
C ALA A 82 8.38 5.24 -8.47
N VAL A 83 9.56 5.75 -8.09
CA VAL A 83 10.78 4.94 -7.92
C VAL A 83 10.84 4.23 -6.57
N LEU A 84 10.31 4.84 -5.49
CA LEU A 84 10.42 4.33 -4.12
C LEU A 84 9.07 4.04 -3.46
N GLY A 85 7.94 4.34 -4.12
CA GLY A 85 6.61 4.07 -3.58
C GLY A 85 6.29 2.59 -3.37
N TRP A 86 7.10 1.66 -3.88
CA TRP A 86 6.96 0.23 -3.65
C TRP A 86 7.48 -0.21 -2.26
N VAL A 87 8.35 0.59 -1.63
CA VAL A 87 8.95 0.27 -0.31
C VAL A 87 7.88 0.07 0.78
N PRO A 88 6.88 0.95 0.94
CA PRO A 88 5.76 0.70 1.85
C PRO A 88 5.00 -0.60 1.54
N GLY A 89 4.87 -0.96 0.26
CA GLY A 89 4.24 -2.22 -0.16
C GLY A 89 5.03 -3.45 0.30
N VAL A 90 6.35 -3.44 0.16
CA VAL A 90 7.23 -4.51 0.66
C VAL A 90 7.16 -4.62 2.18
N PHE A 91 7.17 -3.49 2.88
CA PHE A 91 7.04 -3.46 4.33
C PHE A 91 5.70 -4.05 4.80
N ALA A 92 4.59 -3.60 4.20
CA ALA A 92 3.25 -4.10 4.51
C ALA A 92 3.10 -5.60 4.20
N ALA A 93 3.62 -6.06 3.06
CA ALA A 93 3.60 -7.48 2.70
C ALA A 93 4.42 -8.33 3.68
N THR A 94 5.56 -7.83 4.13
CA THR A 94 6.44 -8.52 5.11
C THR A 94 5.75 -8.64 6.47
N LEU A 95 5.18 -7.55 6.97
CA LEU A 95 4.42 -7.56 8.23
C LEU A 95 3.21 -8.50 8.15
N ALA A 96 2.44 -8.43 7.06
CA ALA A 96 1.28 -9.29 6.87
C ALA A 96 1.67 -10.77 6.79
N TRP A 97 2.77 -11.08 6.10
CA TRP A 97 3.30 -12.44 6.04
C TRP A 97 3.74 -12.95 7.42
N GLY A 98 4.49 -12.14 8.17
CA GLY A 98 4.94 -12.45 9.53
C GLY A 98 3.77 -12.67 10.49
N ALA A 99 2.82 -11.73 10.53
CA ALA A 99 1.60 -11.83 11.34
C ALA A 99 0.81 -13.11 11.01
N SER A 100 0.68 -13.45 9.73
CA SER A 100 -0.01 -14.67 9.28
C SER A 100 0.71 -15.95 9.74
N ARG A 101 2.04 -15.96 9.79
CA ARG A 101 2.83 -17.10 10.32
C ARG A 101 2.64 -17.24 11.83
N MET A 102 2.71 -16.14 12.58
CA MET A 102 2.53 -16.14 14.04
C MET A 102 1.12 -16.61 14.43
N LEU A 103 0.08 -16.06 13.79
CA LEU A 103 -1.31 -16.42 14.07
C LEU A 103 -1.57 -17.92 13.83
N ARG A 104 -1.04 -18.48 12.73
CA ARG A 104 -1.14 -19.92 12.45
C ARG A 104 -0.37 -20.79 13.44
N SER A 105 0.77 -20.32 13.93
CA SER A 105 1.51 -21.04 14.96
C SER A 105 0.71 -21.08 16.26
N TRP A 106 0.15 -19.95 16.66
CA TRP A 106 -0.63 -19.80 17.88
C TRP A 106 -1.89 -20.69 17.88
N ILE A 107 -2.65 -20.70 16.77
CA ILE A 107 -3.82 -21.57 16.61
C ILE A 107 -3.44 -23.04 16.77
N ARG A 108 -2.36 -23.49 16.10
CA ARG A 108 -1.89 -24.88 16.19
C ARG A 108 -1.43 -25.31 17.59
N HIS A 109 -0.91 -24.39 18.40
CA HIS A 109 -0.51 -24.67 19.77
C HIS A 109 -1.69 -24.71 20.73
N ARG A 110 -2.77 -23.99 20.44
CA ARG A 110 -3.99 -23.99 21.27
C ARG A 110 -4.80 -25.28 21.12
N ASP A 111 -4.75 -25.89 19.95
CA ASP A 111 -5.50 -27.12 19.61
C ASP A 111 -4.76 -28.41 20.02
N ARG A 112 -3.59 -28.32 20.65
CA ARG A 112 -2.79 -29.45 21.18
C ARG A 112 -2.83 -29.46 22.69
#